data_AF-A0A4Q4CEX0-F1
#
_entry.id   AF-A0A4Q4CEX0-F1
#
_cell.length_a   1.000
_cell.length_b   1.000
_cell.length_c   1.000
_cell.angle_alpha   90.00
_cell.angle_beta   90.00
_cell.angle_gamma   90.00
#
_symmetry.space_group_name_H-M   'P 1'
#
loop_
_entity.id
_entity.type
_entity.pdbx_description
1 polymer ?
#
loop_
_entity_poly.entity_id
_entity_poly.type
_entity_poly.pdbx_seq_one_letter_code
_entity_poly.pdbx_strand_id
1 'polypeptide(L)'
;MTDLTPREIVSELDRFIIGQKEAKRAVAVALRNRWRRKRLGDDLRDEVYPKNILMIGPTGVGKTEISRRLAKLAKAPFLKVEATKFTEVGYVGRDVDSIVRDLVDVAIADTRAAMREEVKARAHKAAEDRVVEALAGKDARDQTREMFRGKLKRGELDDTMIEIDVADAAPAMPMGFGMPGVETQMQGLQD
;
A
#
# COMPACT_ATOMS: atom_id res chain seq x y z
N MET A 1 14.32 -2.48 -4.00
CA MET A 1 14.16 -2.55 -5.47
C MET A 1 14.84 -3.82 -5.90
N THR A 2 14.17 -4.69 -6.63
CA THR A 2 14.66 -6.05 -6.85
C THR A 2 15.93 -6.06 -7.72
N ASP A 3 16.92 -6.89 -7.38
CA ASP A 3 18.20 -7.01 -8.11
C ASP A 3 18.07 -7.76 -9.44
N LEU A 4 16.84 -7.98 -9.91
CA LEU A 4 16.51 -8.78 -11.08
C LEU A 4 17.20 -8.25 -12.33
N THR A 5 17.78 -9.18 -13.08
CA THR A 5 18.29 -8.97 -14.42
C THR A 5 17.12 -8.81 -15.40
N PRO A 6 17.35 -8.19 -16.58
CA PRO A 6 16.32 -8.09 -17.60
C PRO A 6 15.74 -9.44 -18.02
N ARG A 7 16.54 -10.52 -18.04
CA ARG A 7 16.09 -11.87 -18.39
C ARG A 7 15.13 -12.44 -17.33
N GLU A 8 15.43 -12.26 -16.05
CA GLU A 8 14.55 -12.69 -14.96
C GLU A 8 13.24 -11.90 -14.95
N ILE A 9 13.29 -10.59 -15.21
CA ILE A 9 12.07 -9.78 -15.34
C ILE A 9 11.19 -10.30 -16.48
N VAL A 10 11.77 -10.58 -17.66
CA VAL A 10 11.01 -11.13 -18.79
C VAL A 10 10.42 -12.50 -18.43
N SER A 11 11.20 -13.38 -17.81
CA SER A 11 10.74 -14.70 -17.38
C SER A 11 9.58 -14.63 -16.38
N GLU A 12 9.60 -13.68 -15.45
CA GLU A 12 8.49 -13.48 -14.52
C GLU A 12 7.25 -12.93 -15.23
N LEU A 13 7.41 -12.03 -16.21
CA LEU A 13 6.31 -11.54 -17.05
C LEU A 13 5.73 -12.64 -17.96
N ASP A 14 6.54 -13.61 -18.41
CA ASP A 14 6.10 -14.74 -19.23
C ASP A 14 5.09 -15.63 -18.50
N ARG A 15 5.09 -15.65 -17.16
CA ARG A 15 4.12 -16.41 -16.35
C ARG A 15 2.69 -15.89 -16.44
N PHE A 16 2.51 -14.63 -16.85
CA PHE A 16 1.21 -13.95 -16.84
C PHE A 16 0.79 -13.38 -18.19
N ILE A 17 1.75 -13.05 -19.05
CA ILE A 17 1.51 -12.46 -20.36
C ILE A 17 2.02 -13.42 -21.42
N ILE A 18 1.19 -13.80 -22.38
CA ILE A 18 1.61 -14.66 -23.50
C ILE A 18 2.11 -13.79 -24.66
N GLY A 19 3.25 -14.15 -25.25
CA GLY A 19 3.84 -13.39 -26.37
C GLY A 19 4.41 -12.03 -25.96
N GLN A 20 4.24 -10.99 -26.79
CA GLN A 20 4.66 -9.60 -26.52
C GLN A 20 6.14 -9.43 -26.11
N LYS A 21 7.04 -10.20 -26.75
CA LYS A 21 8.47 -10.28 -26.38
C LYS A 21 9.16 -8.92 -26.37
N GLU A 22 8.88 -8.07 -27.36
CA GLU A 22 9.49 -6.74 -27.47
C GLU A 22 9.04 -5.82 -26.32
N ALA A 23 7.74 -5.78 -26.03
CA ALA A 23 7.20 -4.98 -24.94
C ALA A 23 7.77 -5.43 -23.58
N LYS A 24 7.86 -6.75 -23.33
CA LYS A 24 8.49 -7.31 -22.12
C LYS A 24 9.96 -6.90 -21.99
N ARG A 25 10.73 -6.99 -23.09
CA ARG A 25 12.14 -6.58 -23.10
C ARG A 25 12.28 -5.08 -22.82
N ALA A 26 11.45 -4.24 -23.44
CA ALA A 26 11.48 -2.79 -23.24
C ALA A 26 11.23 -2.41 -21.77
N VAL A 27 10.19 -2.99 -21.15
CA VAL A 27 9.89 -2.72 -19.73
C VAL A 27 10.95 -3.28 -18.78
N ALA A 28 11.54 -4.44 -19.10
CA ALA A 28 12.61 -5.03 -18.31
C ALA A 28 13.87 -4.16 -18.32
N VAL A 29 14.24 -3.60 -19.48
CA VAL A 29 15.37 -2.66 -19.59
C VAL A 29 15.08 -1.37 -18.83
N ALA A 30 13.89 -0.80 -18.96
CA ALA A 30 13.51 0.41 -18.23
C ALA A 30 13.57 0.22 -16.71
N LEU A 31 13.08 -0.92 -16.20
CA LEU A 31 13.16 -1.26 -14.78
C LEU A 31 14.62 -1.46 -14.33
N ARG A 32 15.43 -2.18 -15.11
CA ARG A 32 16.86 -2.39 -14.81
C ARG A 32 17.65 -1.07 -14.81
N ASN A 33 17.30 -0.13 -15.69
CA ASN A 33 17.95 1.18 -15.72
C ASN A 33 17.71 1.97 -14.43
N ARG A 34 16.56 1.81 -13.77
CA ARG A 34 16.33 2.42 -12.44
C ARG A 34 17.28 1.88 -11.38
N TRP A 35 17.55 0.57 -11.41
CA TRP A 35 18.54 -0.05 -10.54
C TRP A 35 19.95 0.43 -10.85
N ARG A 36 20.32 0.53 -12.14
CA ARG A 36 21.63 1.03 -12.58
C ARG A 36 21.84 2.47 -12.13
N ARG A 37 20.83 3.33 -12.27
CA ARG A 37 20.86 4.73 -11.82
C ARG A 37 21.18 4.84 -10.33
N LYS A 38 20.64 3.97 -9.48
CA LYS A 38 20.93 3.97 -8.03
C LYS A 38 22.39 3.63 -7.68
N ARG A 39 23.14 3.04 -8.62
CA ARG A 39 24.56 2.69 -8.45
C ARG A 39 25.51 3.72 -9.05
N LEU A 40 24.99 4.78 -9.67
CA LEU A 40 25.80 5.90 -10.12
C LEU A 40 26.16 6.78 -8.92
N GLY A 41 27.30 7.49 -9.03
CA GLY A 41 27.64 8.60 -8.13
C GLY A 41 26.61 9.72 -8.25
N ASP A 42 26.52 10.57 -7.22
CA ASP A 42 25.43 11.55 -7.11
C ASP A 42 25.43 12.53 -8.30
N ASP A 43 26.60 12.99 -8.74
CA ASP A 43 26.77 13.90 -9.89
C ASP A 43 26.09 13.38 -11.17
N LEU A 44 26.26 12.10 -11.49
CA LEU A 44 25.69 11.47 -12.68
C LEU A 44 24.26 10.96 -12.46
N ARG A 45 23.82 10.79 -11.21
CA ARG A 45 22.51 10.21 -10.89
C ARG A 45 21.38 11.17 -11.27
N ASP A 46 21.59 12.47 -11.10
CA ASP A 46 20.59 13.49 -11.36
C ASP A 46 20.45 13.81 -12.86
N GLU A 47 21.51 13.59 -13.65
CA GLU A 47 21.47 13.72 -15.11
C GLU A 47 20.75 12.55 -15.81
N VAL A 48 20.60 11.41 -15.14
CA VAL A 48 19.99 10.20 -15.72
C VAL A 48 18.48 10.17 -15.46
N TYR A 49 17.72 10.58 -16.46
CA TYR A 49 16.25 10.53 -16.42
C TYR A 49 15.68 9.12 -16.68
N PRO A 50 14.51 8.79 -16.09
CA PRO A 50 13.78 7.57 -16.41
C PRO A 50 13.46 7.47 -17.91
N LYS A 51 13.58 6.26 -18.47
CA LYS A 51 13.19 5.98 -19.86
C LYS A 51 11.71 5.61 -19.91
N ASN A 52 10.87 6.57 -20.27
CA ASN A 52 9.43 6.38 -20.45
C ASN A 52 9.14 5.49 -21.67
N ILE A 53 8.02 4.78 -21.65
CA ILE A 53 7.67 3.78 -22.68
C ILE A 53 6.31 4.14 -23.29
N LEU A 54 6.27 4.18 -24.62
CA LEU A 54 5.03 4.23 -25.40
C LEU A 54 4.74 2.83 -25.95
N MET A 55 3.59 2.26 -25.58
CA MET A 55 3.15 0.97 -26.10
C MET A 55 2.10 1.16 -27.20
N ILE A 56 2.40 0.72 -28.42
CA ILE A 56 1.52 0.82 -29.58
C ILE A 56 0.97 -0.58 -29.91
N GLY A 57 -0.34 -0.69 -30.11
CA GLY A 57 -1.00 -1.93 -30.50
C GLY A 57 -2.51 -1.91 -30.23
N PRO A 58 -3.27 -2.91 -30.72
CA PRO A 58 -4.73 -2.95 -30.54
C PRO A 58 -5.14 -3.19 -29.08
N THR A 59 -6.42 -2.99 -28.76
CA THR A 59 -6.97 -3.29 -27.44
C THR A 59 -6.86 -4.79 -27.14
N GLY A 60 -6.83 -5.17 -25.86
CA GLY A 60 -6.83 -6.58 -25.44
C GLY A 60 -5.49 -7.33 -25.54
N VAL A 61 -4.45 -6.80 -26.20
CA VAL A 61 -3.16 -7.51 -26.37
C VAL A 61 -2.25 -7.56 -25.13
N GLY A 62 -2.69 -7.03 -23.99
CA GLY A 62 -1.95 -7.11 -22.73
C GLY A 62 -1.08 -5.89 -22.36
N LYS A 63 -1.20 -4.75 -23.06
CA LYS A 63 -0.43 -3.51 -22.74
C LYS A 63 -0.54 -3.09 -21.26
N THR A 64 -1.78 -3.03 -20.76
CA THR A 64 -2.06 -2.66 -19.37
C THR A 64 -1.59 -3.74 -18.39
N GLU A 65 -1.70 -5.02 -18.77
CA GLU A 65 -1.31 -6.14 -17.91
C GLU A 65 0.22 -6.22 -17.75
N ILE A 66 0.99 -5.96 -18.81
CA ILE A 66 2.45 -5.84 -18.72
C ILE A 66 2.83 -4.77 -17.69
N SER A 67 2.21 -3.59 -17.76
CA SER A 67 2.50 -2.47 -16.86
C SER A 67 2.10 -2.80 -15.40
N ARG A 68 0.93 -3.40 -15.21
CA ARG A 68 0.43 -3.83 -13.89
C ARG A 68 1.35 -4.89 -13.25
N ARG A 69 1.75 -5.90 -14.03
CA ARG A 69 2.62 -6.99 -13.54
C ARG A 69 4.02 -6.49 -13.24
N LEU A 70 4.56 -5.60 -14.07
CA LEU A 70 5.85 -4.97 -13.82
C LEU A 70 5.84 -4.20 -12.50
N ALA A 71 4.79 -3.43 -12.21
CA ALA A 71 4.68 -2.69 -10.96
C ALA A 71 4.60 -3.60 -9.73
N LYS A 72 3.79 -4.68 -9.80
CA LYS A 72 3.74 -5.71 -8.76
C LYS A 72 5.11 -6.36 -8.52
N LEU A 73 5.81 -6.74 -9.59
CA LEU A 73 7.16 -7.32 -9.52
C LEU A 73 8.16 -6.37 -8.88
N ALA A 74 8.08 -5.08 -9.21
CA ALA A 74 8.94 -4.05 -8.66
C ALA A 74 8.55 -3.62 -7.23
N LYS A 75 7.41 -4.11 -6.70
CA LYS A 75 6.76 -3.60 -5.48
C LYS A 75 6.61 -2.07 -5.52
N ALA A 76 6.11 -1.57 -6.65
CA ALA A 76 5.95 -0.15 -6.90
C ALA A 76 4.46 0.22 -6.96
N PRO A 77 4.07 1.42 -6.47
CA PRO A 77 2.71 1.91 -6.60
C PRO A 77 2.33 2.04 -8.08
N PHE A 78 1.08 1.73 -8.40
CA PHE A 78 0.59 1.67 -9.78
C PHE A 78 -0.78 2.33 -9.92
N LEU A 79 -0.90 3.21 -10.91
CA LEU A 79 -2.13 3.91 -11.24
C LEU A 79 -2.43 3.79 -12.73
N LYS A 80 -3.67 3.45 -13.09
CA LYS A 80 -4.18 3.51 -14.47
C LYS A 80 -5.03 4.77 -14.61
N VAL A 81 -4.68 5.65 -15.54
CA VAL A 81 -5.47 6.83 -15.88
C VAL A 81 -5.78 6.84 -17.38
N GLU A 82 -6.93 7.40 -17.75
CA GLU A 82 -7.35 7.59 -19.14
C GLU A 82 -7.14 9.06 -19.52
N ALA A 83 -6.42 9.31 -20.60
CA ALA A 83 -6.04 10.66 -21.01
C ALA A 83 -7.26 11.55 -21.36
N THR A 84 -8.32 10.94 -21.89
CA THR A 84 -9.55 11.65 -22.28
C THR A 84 -10.26 12.32 -21.09
N LYS A 85 -9.99 11.87 -19.84
CA LYS A 85 -10.54 12.48 -18.62
C LYS A 85 -10.06 13.91 -18.37
N PHE A 86 -8.99 14.33 -19.03
CA PHE A 86 -8.40 15.67 -18.89
C PHE A 86 -8.70 16.57 -20.10
N THR A 87 -9.34 16.03 -21.14
CA THR A 87 -9.68 16.76 -22.36
C THR A 87 -11.18 17.03 -22.49
N GLU A 88 -12.01 16.42 -21.63
CA GLU A 88 -13.46 16.52 -21.70
C GLU A 88 -13.93 17.94 -21.34
N VAL A 89 -14.66 18.56 -22.26
CA VAL A 89 -15.05 19.98 -22.24
C VAL A 89 -16.05 20.23 -21.10
N GLY A 90 -15.64 20.98 -20.08
CA GLY A 90 -16.46 21.37 -18.92
C GLY A 90 -15.76 22.39 -18.02
N TYR A 91 -16.56 23.17 -17.27
CA TYR A 91 -16.19 24.46 -16.64
C TYR A 91 -15.04 24.41 -15.60
N VAL A 92 -14.67 23.23 -15.09
CA VAL A 92 -13.40 22.95 -14.41
C VAL A 92 -13.08 21.47 -14.66
N GLY A 93 -12.17 21.14 -15.57
CA GLY A 93 -11.73 19.76 -15.80
C GLY A 93 -11.05 19.15 -14.57
N ARG A 94 -10.89 17.82 -14.53
CA ARG A 94 -10.01 17.21 -13.52
C ARG A 94 -8.60 17.77 -13.69
N ASP A 95 -7.97 18.08 -12.58
CA ASP A 95 -6.60 18.55 -12.53
C ASP A 95 -5.61 17.42 -12.86
N VAL A 96 -4.66 17.66 -13.77
CA VAL A 96 -3.59 16.71 -14.11
C VAL A 96 -2.72 16.34 -12.91
N ASP A 97 -2.60 17.24 -11.93
CA ASP A 97 -1.88 16.95 -10.69
C ASP A 97 -2.57 15.87 -9.86
N SER A 98 -3.86 15.60 -10.11
CA SER A 98 -4.57 14.50 -9.45
C SER A 98 -3.93 13.14 -9.76
N ILE A 99 -3.25 12.98 -10.91
CA ILE A 99 -2.53 11.74 -11.25
C ILE A 99 -1.48 11.42 -10.19
N VAL A 100 -0.73 12.44 -9.74
CA VAL A 100 0.33 12.28 -8.75
C VAL A 100 -0.27 12.09 -7.36
N ARG A 101 -1.33 12.83 -7.01
CA ARG A 101 -2.04 12.66 -5.74
C ARG A 101 -2.58 11.24 -5.58
N ASP A 102 -3.31 10.75 -6.58
CA ASP A 102 -3.87 9.39 -6.58
C ASP A 102 -2.76 8.32 -6.49
N LEU A 103 -1.61 8.55 -7.14
CA LEU A 103 -0.47 7.64 -7.04
C LEU A 103 0.17 7.62 -5.64
N VAL A 104 0.24 8.77 -4.97
CA VAL A 104 0.71 8.90 -3.59
C VAL A 104 -0.24 8.18 -2.64
N ASP A 105 -1.55 8.32 -2.82
CA ASP A 105 -2.55 7.63 -1.99
C ASP A 105 -2.42 6.11 -2.11
N VAL A 106 -2.21 5.60 -3.33
CA VAL A 106 -1.89 4.17 -3.56
C VAL A 106 -0.61 3.78 -2.83
N ALA A 107 0.45 4.59 -2.91
CA ALA A 107 1.71 4.31 -2.24
C ALA A 107 1.57 4.28 -0.70
N ILE A 108 0.78 5.18 -0.12
CA ILE A 108 0.47 5.21 1.32
C ILE A 108 -0.28 3.93 1.72
N ALA A 109 -1.30 3.55 0.95
CA ALA A 109 -2.07 2.34 1.21
C ALA A 109 -1.19 1.08 1.14
N ASP A 110 -0.38 0.95 0.10
CA ASP A 110 0.57 -0.17 -0.08
C ASP A 110 1.58 -0.25 1.07
N THR A 111 2.11 0.91 1.49
CA THR A 111 3.09 0.99 2.58
C THR A 111 2.45 0.61 3.92
N ARG A 112 1.24 1.12 4.21
CA ARG A 112 0.49 0.75 5.42
C ARG A 112 0.19 -0.74 5.48
N ALA A 113 -0.20 -1.33 4.35
CA ALA A 113 -0.45 -2.77 4.26
C ALA A 113 0.83 -3.57 4.53
N ALA A 114 1.95 -3.19 3.93
CA ALA A 114 3.24 -3.84 4.15
C ALA A 114 3.70 -3.74 5.63
N MET A 115 3.62 -2.55 6.23
CA MET A 115 3.98 -2.33 7.63
C MET A 115 3.07 -3.10 8.59
N ARG A 116 1.76 -3.21 8.28
CA ARG A 116 0.82 -4.03 9.07
C ARG A 116 1.19 -5.49 9.07
N GLU A 117 1.53 -6.05 7.90
CA GLU A 117 1.96 -7.45 7.80
C GLU A 117 3.29 -7.69 8.53
N GLU A 118 4.24 -6.74 8.47
CA GLU A 118 5.52 -6.83 9.19
C GLU A 118 5.34 -6.95 10.72
N VAL A 119 4.39 -6.19 11.29
CA VAL A 119 4.15 -6.21 12.75
C VAL A 119 3.11 -7.25 13.19
N LYS A 120 2.48 -7.96 12.25
CA LYS A 120 1.33 -8.85 12.50
C LYS A 120 1.59 -9.92 13.54
N ALA A 121 2.71 -10.63 13.44
CA ALA A 121 3.07 -11.69 14.38
C ALA A 121 3.27 -11.15 15.81
N ARG A 122 3.97 -10.02 15.94
CA ARG A 122 4.19 -9.34 17.23
C ARG A 122 2.87 -8.80 17.80
N ALA A 123 2.05 -8.18 16.96
CA ALA A 123 0.75 -7.65 17.35
C ALA A 123 -0.20 -8.76 17.80
N HIS A 124 -0.21 -9.90 17.09
CA HIS A 124 -1.00 -11.07 17.46
C HIS A 124 -0.56 -11.65 18.80
N LYS A 125 0.75 -11.84 19.02
CA LYS A 125 1.28 -12.28 20.31
C LYS A 125 0.92 -11.32 21.45
N ALA A 126 1.08 -10.01 21.23
CA ALA A 126 0.71 -9.00 22.23
C ALA A 126 -0.80 -9.02 22.55
N ALA A 127 -1.64 -9.25 21.54
CA ALA A 127 -3.08 -9.43 21.74
C ALA A 127 -3.39 -10.71 22.52
N GLU A 128 -2.76 -11.84 22.17
CA GLU A 128 -2.87 -13.10 22.93
C GLU A 128 -2.47 -12.90 24.40
N ASP A 129 -1.34 -12.24 24.66
CA ASP A 129 -0.84 -12.02 26.01
C ASP A 129 -1.81 -11.16 26.84
N ARG A 130 -2.44 -10.14 26.25
CA ARG A 130 -3.47 -9.32 26.92
C ARG A 130 -4.74 -10.13 27.24
N VAL A 131 -5.17 -10.99 26.33
CA VAL A 131 -6.33 -11.88 26.54
C VAL A 131 -6.03 -12.90 27.65
N VAL A 132 -4.85 -13.51 27.63
CA VAL A 132 -4.41 -14.46 28.66
C VAL A 132 -4.27 -13.79 30.02
N GLU A 133 -3.76 -12.56 30.09
CA GLU A 133 -3.70 -11.79 31.34
C GLU A 133 -5.09 -11.52 31.92
N ALA A 134 -6.07 -11.18 31.09
CA ALA A 134 -7.46 -10.99 31.52
C ALA A 134 -8.11 -12.29 32.02
N LEU A 135 -7.78 -13.44 31.41
CA LEU A 135 -8.31 -14.76 31.78
C LEU A 135 -7.65 -15.36 33.03
N ALA A 136 -6.32 -15.29 33.12
CA ALA A 136 -5.54 -15.93 34.17
C ALA A 136 -5.33 -15.03 35.39
N GLY A 137 -5.44 -13.71 35.22
CA GLY A 137 -5.11 -12.69 36.21
C GLY A 137 -3.68 -12.17 36.09
N LYS A 138 -3.47 -10.92 36.49
CA LYS A 138 -2.17 -10.21 36.39
C LYS A 138 -1.03 -10.91 37.12
N ASP A 139 -1.32 -11.52 38.27
CA ASP A 139 -0.31 -12.18 39.11
C ASP A 139 -0.22 -13.70 38.87
N ALA A 140 -0.82 -14.21 37.78
CA ALA A 140 -0.77 -15.62 37.44
C ALA A 140 0.66 -16.09 37.17
N ARG A 141 1.01 -17.26 37.73
CA ARG A 141 2.28 -17.95 37.46
C ARG A 141 2.40 -18.30 35.98
N ASP A 142 3.63 -18.39 35.48
CA ASP A 142 3.90 -18.68 34.06
C ASP A 142 3.25 -19.97 33.58
N GLN A 143 3.27 -21.02 34.41
CA GLN A 143 2.62 -22.30 34.10
C GLN A 143 1.11 -22.15 33.88
N THR A 144 0.44 -21.31 34.67
CA THR A 144 -0.99 -21.01 34.52
C THR A 144 -1.24 -20.25 33.22
N ARG A 145 -0.41 -19.23 32.93
CA ARG A 145 -0.50 -18.45 31.68
C ARG A 145 -0.31 -19.33 30.44
N GLU A 146 0.64 -20.27 30.48
CA GLU A 146 0.85 -21.22 29.37
C GLU A 146 -0.33 -22.17 29.17
N MET A 147 -0.93 -22.66 30.26
CA MET A 147 -2.14 -23.49 30.19
C MET A 147 -3.28 -22.73 29.52
N PHE A 148 -3.56 -21.49 29.94
CA PHE A 148 -4.62 -20.65 29.34
C PHE A 148 -4.31 -20.30 27.88
N ARG A 149 -3.05 -20.01 27.54
CA ARG A 149 -2.63 -19.81 26.14
C ARG A 149 -2.89 -21.04 25.28
N GLY A 150 -2.63 -22.24 25.81
CA GLY A 150 -2.96 -23.49 25.14
C GLY A 150 -4.46 -23.67 24.90
N LYS A 151 -5.29 -23.36 25.91
CA LYS A 151 -6.75 -23.42 25.80
C LYS A 151 -7.31 -22.42 24.78
N LEU A 152 -6.80 -21.19 24.79
CA LEU A 152 -7.15 -20.14 23.83
C LEU A 152 -6.87 -20.58 22.39
N LYS A 153 -5.70 -21.18 22.14
CA LYS A 153 -5.33 -21.68 20.81
C LYS A 153 -6.17 -22.86 20.32
N ARG A 154 -6.82 -23.59 21.24
CA ARG A 154 -7.74 -24.69 20.92
C ARG A 154 -9.20 -24.25 20.80
N GLY A 155 -9.49 -22.96 20.99
CA GLY A 155 -10.85 -22.41 20.94
C GLY A 155 -11.72 -22.77 22.15
N GLU A 156 -11.13 -23.31 23.23
CA GLU A 156 -11.89 -23.73 24.43
C GLU A 156 -12.41 -22.55 25.26
N LEU A 157 -12.00 -21.32 24.93
CA LEU A 157 -12.29 -20.11 25.69
C LEU A 157 -13.04 -19.07 24.86
N ASP A 158 -13.48 -19.42 23.65
CA ASP A 158 -14.08 -18.48 22.69
C ASP A 158 -15.40 -17.86 23.22
N ASP A 159 -16.14 -18.59 24.04
CA ASP A 159 -17.39 -18.12 24.68
C ASP A 159 -17.17 -17.44 26.05
N THR A 160 -15.91 -17.30 26.49
CA THR A 160 -15.60 -16.72 27.81
C THR A 160 -15.62 -15.20 27.74
N MET A 161 -16.47 -14.57 28.56
CA MET A 161 -16.53 -13.10 28.67
C MET A 161 -15.36 -12.57 29.48
N ILE A 162 -14.63 -11.61 28.91
CA ILE A 162 -13.53 -10.88 29.56
C ILE A 162 -13.69 -9.38 29.37
N GLU A 163 -13.16 -8.62 30.31
CA GLU A 163 -13.12 -7.16 30.23
C GLU A 163 -11.68 -6.71 29.93
N ILE A 164 -11.52 -5.87 28.90
CA ILE A 164 -10.22 -5.38 28.45
C ILE A 164 -10.33 -3.89 28.17
N ASP A 165 -9.45 -3.10 28.81
CA ASP A 165 -9.31 -1.67 28.52
C ASP A 165 -8.69 -1.48 27.13
N VAL A 166 -9.47 -1.03 26.16
CA VAL A 166 -8.95 -0.63 24.85
C VAL A 166 -8.79 0.89 24.81
N ALA A 167 -7.71 1.35 24.18
CA ALA A 167 -7.61 2.77 23.88
C ALA A 167 -8.72 3.11 22.88
N ASP A 168 -9.55 4.12 23.20
CA ASP A 168 -10.52 4.63 22.26
C ASP A 168 -9.79 5.11 21.01
N ALA A 169 -10.01 4.42 19.90
CA ALA A 169 -9.68 4.96 18.61
C ALA A 169 -10.63 6.14 18.39
N ALA A 170 -10.14 7.37 18.58
CA ALA A 170 -10.88 8.55 18.16
C ALA A 170 -11.41 8.29 16.74
N PRO A 171 -12.73 8.44 16.49
CA PRO A 171 -13.29 8.17 15.18
C PRO A 171 -12.46 8.95 14.17
N ALA A 172 -11.95 8.24 13.16
CA ALA A 172 -11.26 8.86 12.05
C ALA A 172 -12.28 9.78 11.38
N MET A 173 -12.28 11.05 11.78
CA MET A 173 -13.12 12.07 11.18
C MET A 173 -12.79 12.05 9.68
N PRO A 174 -13.79 11.87 8.80
CA PRO A 174 -13.55 11.96 7.38
C PRO A 174 -13.00 13.36 7.10
N MET A 175 -11.71 13.45 6.82
CA MET A 175 -11.07 14.63 6.25
C MET A 175 -11.68 14.81 4.85
N GLY A 176 -12.85 15.43 4.76
CA GLY A 176 -13.58 15.52 3.49
C GLY A 176 -14.95 16.18 3.49
N PHE A 177 -15.57 16.47 4.64
CA PHE A 177 -16.78 17.30 4.66
C PHE A 177 -16.61 18.42 5.69
N GLY A 178 -16.31 19.62 5.20
CA GLY A 178 -16.43 20.83 5.99
C GLY A 178 -17.85 20.92 6.52
N MET A 179 -18.01 20.82 7.83
CA MET A 179 -19.27 21.09 8.51
C MET A 179 -19.56 22.59 8.36
N PRO A 180 -20.60 22.99 7.60
CA PRO A 180 -20.99 24.39 7.52
C PRO A 180 -21.66 24.74 8.86
N GLY A 181 -21.07 25.65 9.63
CA GLY A 181 -21.73 26.21 10.83
C GLY A 181 -20.86 26.52 12.03
N VAL A 182 -19.55 26.26 12.00
CA VAL A 182 -18.67 26.55 13.16
C VAL A 182 -18.15 28.00 13.15
N GLU A 183 -18.27 28.73 12.04
CA GLU A 183 -17.82 30.13 11.96
C GLU A 183 -18.74 31.13 12.69
N THR A 184 -20.01 30.80 12.94
CA THR A 184 -20.98 31.79 13.43
C THR A 184 -20.97 32.02 14.95
N GLN A 185 -20.24 31.22 15.75
CA GLN A 185 -20.29 31.31 17.21
C GLN A 185 -19.16 32.13 17.86
N MET A 186 -18.15 32.56 17.08
CA MET A 186 -17.02 33.36 17.59
C MET A 186 -17.23 34.89 17.49
N GLN A 187 -18.32 35.36 16.89
CA GLN A 187 -18.57 36.79 16.67
C GLN A 187 -19.40 37.47 17.77
N GLY A 188 -19.85 36.76 18.80
CA GLY A 188 -20.75 37.28 19.84
C GLY A 188 -20.12 37.55 21.21
N LEU A 189 -18.79 37.56 21.34
CA LEU A 189 -18.09 37.76 22.62
C LEU A 189 -17.13 38.96 22.64
N GLN A 190 -17.26 39.86 21.66
CA GLN A 190 -16.64 41.17 21.68
C GLN A 190 -17.74 42.22 21.49
N ASP A 191 -18.50 42.47 22.55
CA ASP A 191 -19.05 43.77 22.96
C ASP A 191 -19.69 43.63 24.34
#